data_AF-A0A2D5YVX8-F1
#
_entry.id   AF-A0A2D5YVX8-F1
#
_cell.length_a   1.000
_cell.length_b   1.000
_cell.length_c   1.000
_cell.angle_alpha   90.00
_cell.angle_beta   90.00
_cell.angle_gamma   90.00
#
_symmetry.space_group_name_H-M   'P 1'
#
loop_
_entity.id
_entity.type
_entity.pdbx_description
1 polymer ?
#
loop_
_entity_poly.entity_id
_entity_poly.type
_entity_poly.pdbx_seq_one_letter_code
_entity_poly.pdbx_strand_id
1 'polypeptide(L)'
;MLMPMRGGRGAVLVITLLGMVLLAALVMFVVNVGQQVNRRVTVQHSADAAAHAAAGWIARGMNTVAMNNVAISQQIALVNVLDAAEDATRFTAGEMESLAEALEEQLGMGVPAISDGRGGGPAVRDVVEDLWEAMLVEMADQRDLLMGTAAAFDETDVREVTFYETPSGDHGRFWRSMSAMRSVSKVTMRQVGEMAQLAAVHAGRDNLGHELGEVVLAPMRPSVPFWVGGFDDFERPVKQGLLPEGVDDERDRRGPYDAAFGWRHLVREGGQFIPDFVQASNGGSGTVPIGSGAPVTGRWIPGEVTGYVTYGPQRWLLDQVWSFNRSTLRHSRYAARLARMASMKLRYLWPGDDDALSDVVLGSVVEPEWVTGYD
;
A
#
# COMPACT_ATOMS: atom_id res chain seq x y z
N MET A 1 70.91 90.48 1.32
CA MET A 1 69.90 90.04 2.31
C MET A 1 69.23 88.79 1.77
N LEU A 2 69.79 87.62 2.07
CA LEU A 2 69.32 86.30 1.64
C LEU A 2 68.82 85.57 2.89
N MET A 3 67.50 85.36 2.98
CA MET A 3 66.83 84.72 4.10
C MET A 3 66.88 83.18 3.88
N PRO A 4 67.51 82.40 4.78
CA PRO A 4 67.60 80.95 4.59
C PRO A 4 66.28 80.28 5.01
N MET A 5 65.50 79.80 4.04
CA MET A 5 64.38 78.88 4.29
C MET A 5 64.90 77.49 4.67
N ARG A 6 65.32 77.31 5.92
CA ARG A 6 65.61 76.00 6.53
C ARG A 6 64.46 75.62 7.46
N GLY A 7 63.43 74.97 6.92
CA GLY A 7 62.30 74.46 7.71
C GLY A 7 61.39 73.42 7.02
N GLY A 8 61.32 73.39 5.68
CA GLY A 8 60.36 72.53 4.98
C GLY A 8 60.76 71.05 4.79
N ARG A 9 62.05 70.70 4.83
CA ARG A 9 62.51 69.33 4.50
C ARG A 9 62.26 68.29 5.61
N GLY A 10 62.24 68.70 6.87
CA GLY A 10 61.91 67.81 7.99
C GLY A 10 60.42 67.47 8.05
N ALA A 11 59.55 68.42 7.70
CA ALA A 11 58.11 68.21 7.70
C ALA A 11 57.65 67.15 6.68
N VAL A 12 58.24 67.14 5.48
CA VAL A 12 57.91 66.15 4.44
C VAL A 12 58.26 64.73 4.90
N LEU A 13 59.40 64.52 5.56
CA LEU A 13 59.81 63.21 6.05
C LEU A 13 58.89 62.67 7.16
N VAL A 14 58.40 63.54 8.05
CA VAL A 14 57.45 63.14 9.09
C VAL A 14 56.10 62.77 8.47
N ILE A 15 55.62 63.53 7.49
CA ILE A 15 54.37 63.25 6.78
C ILE A 15 54.46 61.93 6.02
N THR A 16 55.57 61.64 5.33
CA THR A 16 55.72 60.37 4.59
C THR A 16 55.80 59.17 5.51
N LEU A 17 56.52 59.26 6.64
CA LEU A 17 56.61 58.18 7.62
C LEU A 17 55.26 57.90 8.28
N LEU A 18 54.52 58.95 8.66
CA LEU A 18 53.16 58.82 9.16
C LEU A 18 52.24 58.18 8.12
N GLY A 19 52.36 58.57 6.84
CA GLY A 19 51.64 57.97 5.73
C GLY A 19 51.92 56.47 5.57
N MET A 20 53.18 56.05 5.66
CA MET A 20 53.56 54.63 5.61
C MET A 20 52.99 53.83 6.79
N VAL A 21 53.02 54.38 8.00
CA VAL A 21 52.45 53.72 9.19
C VAL A 21 50.94 53.58 9.07
N LEU A 22 50.24 54.63 8.61
CA LEU A 22 48.80 54.57 8.36
C LEU A 22 48.44 53.53 7.29
N LEU A 23 49.23 53.44 6.21
CA LEU A 23 49.04 52.43 5.17
C LEU A 23 49.26 51.02 5.71
N ALA A 24 50.32 50.80 6.49
CA ALA A 24 50.58 49.51 7.14
C ALA A 24 49.47 49.12 8.11
N ALA A 25 48.96 50.06 8.92
CA ALA A 25 47.84 49.85 9.83
C ALA A 25 46.55 49.49 9.06
N LEU A 26 46.27 50.17 7.95
CA LEU A 26 45.13 49.87 7.09
C LEU A 26 45.22 48.46 6.49
N VAL A 27 46.41 48.03 6.02
CA VAL A 27 46.63 46.68 5.50
C VAL A 27 46.39 45.63 6.59
N MET A 28 46.96 45.81 7.78
CA MET A 28 46.71 44.91 8.92
C MET A 28 45.22 44.85 9.29
N PHE A 29 44.52 45.99 9.28
CA PHE A 29 43.09 46.04 9.52
C PHE A 29 42.30 45.23 8.48
N VAL A 30 42.58 45.41 7.18
CA VAL A 30 41.91 44.66 6.11
C VAL A 30 42.15 43.16 6.23
N VAL A 31 43.38 42.72 6.54
CA VAL A 31 43.69 41.30 6.75
C VAL A 31 42.91 40.73 7.94
N ASN A 32 42.86 41.44 9.06
CA ASN A 32 42.11 40.99 10.24
C ASN A 32 40.61 40.91 9.98
N VAL A 33 40.02 41.90 9.29
CA VAL A 33 38.61 41.88 8.89
C VAL A 33 38.35 40.73 7.92
N GLY A 34 39.23 40.52 6.94
CA GLY A 34 39.13 39.40 5.99
C GLY A 34 39.14 38.04 6.70
N GLN A 35 40.04 37.84 7.67
CA GLN A 35 40.08 36.63 8.48
C GLN A 35 38.80 36.46 9.32
N GLN A 36 38.27 37.53 9.90
CA GLN A 36 37.04 37.47 10.68
C GLN A 36 35.82 37.12 9.81
N VAL A 37 35.70 37.72 8.63
CA VAL A 37 34.64 37.39 7.66
C VAL A 37 34.77 35.95 7.19
N ASN A 38 35.98 35.50 6.85
CA ASN A 38 36.23 34.13 6.43
C ASN A 38 35.82 33.12 7.52
N ARG A 39 36.23 33.35 8.77
CA ARG A 39 35.83 32.50 9.92
C ARG A 39 34.31 32.44 10.08
N ARG A 40 33.60 33.57 9.93
CA ARG A 40 32.13 33.59 10.00
C ARG A 40 31.49 32.74 8.90
N VAL A 41 31.97 32.87 7.66
CA VAL A 41 31.46 32.10 6.52
C VAL A 41 31.73 30.61 6.71
N THR A 42 32.93 30.22 7.15
CA THR A 42 33.26 28.82 7.45
C THR A 42 32.38 28.24 8.55
N VAL A 43 32.15 28.98 9.64
CA VAL A 43 31.24 28.54 10.73
C VAL A 43 29.81 28.40 10.24
N GLN A 44 29.32 29.30 9.39
CA GLN A 44 27.98 29.20 8.79
C GLN A 44 27.84 27.95 7.91
N HIS A 45 28.80 27.71 7.01
CA HIS A 45 28.78 26.50 6.17
C HIS A 45 28.86 25.21 6.99
N SER A 46 29.64 25.20 8.06
CA SER A 46 29.70 24.08 8.99
C SER A 46 28.35 23.83 9.68
N ALA A 47 27.68 24.89 10.15
CA ALA A 47 26.38 24.80 10.76
C ALA A 47 25.31 24.28 9.78
N ASP A 48 25.29 24.78 8.55
CA ASP A 48 24.35 24.34 7.51
C ASP A 48 24.57 22.88 7.13
N ALA A 49 25.84 22.46 6.98
CA ALA A 49 26.19 21.07 6.69
C ALA A 49 25.77 20.14 7.83
N ALA A 50 25.98 20.55 9.09
CA ALA A 50 25.54 19.81 10.27
C ALA A 50 24.01 19.66 10.31
N ALA A 51 23.28 20.75 10.08
CA ALA A 51 21.82 20.74 10.04
C ALA A 51 21.27 19.83 8.92
N HIS A 52 21.85 19.94 7.72
CA HIS A 52 21.47 19.10 6.58
C HIS A 52 21.74 17.61 6.83
N ALA A 53 22.89 17.27 7.43
CA ALA A 53 23.22 15.89 7.77
C ALA A 53 22.28 15.30 8.83
N ALA A 54 21.94 16.06 9.88
CA ALA A 54 20.96 15.65 10.89
C ALA A 54 19.57 15.42 10.26
N ALA A 55 19.09 16.40 9.48
CA ALA A 55 17.81 16.30 8.79
C ALA A 55 17.74 15.06 7.87
N GLY A 56 18.83 14.76 7.18
CA GLY A 56 18.92 13.56 6.32
C GLY A 56 18.73 12.25 7.10
N TRP A 57 19.33 12.12 8.28
CA TRP A 57 19.13 10.92 9.11
C TRP A 57 17.72 10.80 9.68
N ILE A 58 17.13 11.93 10.09
CA ILE A 58 15.73 11.98 10.55
C ILE A 58 14.79 11.55 9.43
N ALA A 59 14.96 12.10 8.22
CA ALA A 59 14.17 11.74 7.06
C ALA A 59 14.26 10.24 6.71
N ARG A 60 15.48 9.66 6.74
CA ARG A 60 15.66 8.21 6.51
C ARG A 60 14.94 7.38 7.56
N GLY A 61 15.07 7.75 8.84
CA GLY A 61 14.38 7.07 9.93
C GLY A 61 12.86 7.05 9.74
N MET A 62 12.28 8.20 9.40
CA MET A 62 10.84 8.32 9.13
C MET A 62 10.41 7.49 7.91
N ASN A 63 11.19 7.50 6.83
CA ASN A 63 10.91 6.70 5.63
C ASN A 63 10.96 5.19 5.93
N THR A 64 11.93 4.73 6.74
CA THR A 64 12.00 3.33 7.16
C THR A 64 10.77 2.93 7.98
N VAL A 65 10.32 3.78 8.90
CA VAL A 65 9.11 3.52 9.70
C VAL A 65 7.87 3.50 8.81
N ALA A 66 7.74 4.44 7.87
CA ALA A 66 6.63 4.50 6.93
C ALA A 66 6.56 3.24 6.06
N MET A 67 7.70 2.78 5.53
CA MET A 67 7.79 1.54 4.76
C MET A 67 7.35 0.33 5.58
N ASN A 68 7.82 0.22 6.83
CA ASN A 68 7.43 -0.86 7.73
C ASN A 68 5.92 -0.83 8.04
N ASN A 69 5.33 0.36 8.24
CA ASN A 69 3.90 0.48 8.50
C ASN A 69 3.07 0.01 7.29
N VAL A 70 3.46 0.41 6.07
CA VAL A 70 2.81 -0.08 4.84
C VAL A 70 2.92 -1.60 4.74
N ALA A 71 4.13 -2.16 4.94
CA ALA A 71 4.36 -3.59 4.89
C ALA A 71 3.56 -4.37 5.94
N ILE A 72 3.42 -3.84 7.16
CA ILE A 72 2.57 -4.44 8.21
C ILE A 72 1.12 -4.48 7.74
N SER A 73 0.55 -3.38 7.26
CA SER A 73 -0.84 -3.39 6.77
C SER A 73 -1.06 -4.32 5.57
N GLN A 74 -0.08 -4.46 4.66
CA GLN A 74 -0.15 -5.44 3.58
C GLN A 74 -0.13 -6.88 4.11
N GLN A 75 0.71 -7.18 5.11
CA GLN A 75 0.75 -8.50 5.74
C GLN A 75 -0.55 -8.84 6.48
N ILE A 76 -1.17 -7.87 7.19
CA ILE A 76 -2.48 -8.09 7.84
C ILE A 76 -3.54 -8.46 6.79
N ALA A 77 -3.63 -7.73 5.68
CA ALA A 77 -4.56 -8.08 4.61
C ALA A 77 -4.27 -9.46 4.01
N LEU A 78 -3.00 -9.76 3.77
CA LEU A 78 -2.58 -11.02 3.17
C LEU A 78 -2.91 -12.22 4.06
N VAL A 79 -2.75 -12.10 5.38
CA VAL A 79 -3.16 -13.13 6.36
C VAL A 79 -4.64 -13.49 6.15
N ASN A 80 -5.53 -12.50 6.10
CA ASN A 80 -6.96 -12.74 5.94
C ASN A 80 -7.32 -13.37 4.59
N VAL A 81 -6.67 -12.93 3.52
CA VAL A 81 -6.95 -13.43 2.16
C VAL A 81 -6.40 -14.84 1.97
N LEU A 82 -5.16 -15.13 2.40
CA LEU A 82 -4.58 -16.47 2.27
C LEU A 82 -5.31 -17.49 3.11
N ASP A 83 -5.63 -17.15 4.35
CA ASP A 83 -6.37 -18.03 5.24
C ASP A 83 -7.77 -18.32 4.68
N ALA A 84 -8.40 -17.37 3.99
CA ALA A 84 -9.67 -17.57 3.31
C ALA A 84 -9.55 -18.30 1.96
N ALA A 85 -8.38 -18.25 1.31
CA ALA A 85 -8.14 -18.84 0.00
C ALA A 85 -8.13 -20.37 0.04
N GLU A 86 -7.53 -20.95 1.07
CA GLU A 86 -7.52 -22.40 1.27
C GLU A 86 -8.96 -22.95 1.33
N ASP A 87 -9.77 -22.42 2.24
CA ASP A 87 -11.17 -22.82 2.43
C ASP A 87 -12.00 -22.57 1.17
N ALA A 88 -11.90 -21.38 0.58
CA ALA A 88 -12.64 -21.02 -0.62
C ALA A 88 -12.32 -21.95 -1.80
N THR A 89 -11.05 -22.33 -1.96
CA THR A 89 -10.60 -23.24 -3.02
C THR A 89 -11.20 -24.62 -2.84
N ARG A 90 -11.09 -25.21 -1.64
CA ARG A 90 -11.63 -26.56 -1.38
C ARG A 90 -13.15 -26.61 -1.57
N PHE A 91 -13.88 -25.63 -1.03
CA PHE A 91 -15.34 -25.60 -1.20
C PHE A 91 -15.77 -25.41 -2.63
N THR A 92 -15.10 -24.53 -3.39
CA THR A 92 -15.47 -24.32 -4.80
C THR A 92 -15.09 -25.52 -5.67
N ALA A 93 -13.98 -26.21 -5.40
CA ALA A 93 -13.64 -27.44 -6.09
C ALA A 93 -14.71 -28.53 -5.87
N GLY A 94 -15.12 -28.76 -4.62
CA GLY A 94 -16.17 -29.74 -4.30
C GLY A 94 -17.53 -29.39 -4.90
N GLU A 95 -17.91 -28.10 -4.93
CA GLU A 95 -19.13 -27.66 -5.62
C GLU A 95 -19.07 -27.89 -7.13
N MET A 96 -17.91 -27.67 -7.76
CA MET A 96 -17.73 -27.93 -9.18
C MET A 96 -17.87 -29.40 -9.52
N GLU A 97 -17.31 -30.26 -8.68
CA GLU A 97 -17.45 -31.71 -8.80
C GLU A 97 -18.92 -32.13 -8.68
N SER A 98 -19.62 -31.67 -7.63
CA SER A 98 -21.05 -31.98 -7.45
C SER A 98 -21.93 -31.47 -8.59
N LEU A 99 -21.63 -30.30 -9.15
CA LEU A 99 -22.41 -29.73 -10.25
C LEU A 99 -22.10 -30.43 -11.58
N ALA A 100 -20.87 -30.89 -11.79
CA ALA A 100 -20.49 -31.69 -12.94
C ALA A 100 -21.20 -33.06 -12.91
N GLU A 101 -21.20 -33.74 -11.76
CA GLU A 101 -21.93 -35.01 -11.58
C GLU A 101 -23.43 -34.85 -11.85
N ALA A 102 -24.05 -33.79 -11.32
CA ALA A 102 -25.47 -33.51 -11.55
C ALA A 102 -25.79 -33.23 -13.03
N LEU A 103 -24.90 -32.54 -13.74
CA LEU A 103 -25.04 -32.28 -15.17
C LEU A 103 -24.86 -33.55 -16.01
N GLU A 104 -23.89 -34.40 -15.66
CA GLU A 104 -23.67 -35.70 -16.31
C GLU A 104 -24.89 -36.61 -16.12
N GLU A 105 -25.48 -36.65 -14.92
CA GLU A 105 -26.72 -37.39 -14.65
C GLU A 105 -27.88 -36.84 -15.50
N GLN A 106 -28.01 -35.51 -15.59
CA GLN A 106 -29.04 -34.87 -16.40
C GLN A 106 -28.87 -35.15 -17.91
N LEU A 107 -27.63 -35.15 -18.41
CA LEU A 107 -27.31 -35.56 -19.79
C LEU A 107 -27.64 -37.03 -20.03
N GLY A 108 -27.33 -37.91 -19.08
CA GLY A 108 -27.64 -39.34 -19.15
C GLY A 108 -29.14 -39.65 -19.17
N MET A 109 -29.96 -38.82 -18.51
CA MET A 109 -31.42 -38.90 -18.59
C MET A 109 -31.99 -38.39 -19.93
N GLY A 110 -31.17 -37.67 -20.71
CA GLY A 110 -31.53 -37.04 -21.97
C GLY A 110 -32.26 -35.69 -21.78
N VAL A 111 -32.05 -34.78 -22.73
CA VAL A 111 -32.81 -33.52 -22.76
C VAL A 111 -34.29 -33.84 -23.01
N PRO A 112 -35.22 -33.43 -22.13
CA PRO A 112 -36.65 -33.63 -22.37
C PRO A 112 -37.03 -33.09 -23.74
N ALA A 113 -37.69 -33.93 -24.56
CA ALA A 113 -38.13 -33.51 -25.88
C ALA A 113 -39.05 -32.29 -25.75
N ILE A 114 -38.57 -31.13 -26.21
CA ILE A 114 -39.40 -29.94 -26.32
C ILE A 114 -40.38 -30.23 -27.47
N SER A 115 -41.58 -30.68 -27.11
CA SER A 115 -42.66 -30.93 -28.08
C SER A 115 -43.38 -29.62 -28.39
N ASP A 116 -42.65 -28.59 -28.82
CA ASP A 116 -43.28 -27.46 -29.46
C ASP A 116 -43.58 -27.88 -30.89
N GLY A 117 -44.86 -28.00 -31.26
CA GLY A 117 -45.34 -28.50 -32.57
C GLY A 117 -44.91 -27.69 -33.80
N ARG A 118 -43.81 -26.94 -33.72
CA ARG A 118 -43.18 -26.11 -34.76
C ARG A 118 -41.95 -26.75 -35.41
N GLY A 119 -41.62 -28.01 -35.09
CA GLY A 119 -40.59 -28.77 -35.80
C GLY A 119 -39.13 -28.38 -35.47
N GLY A 120 -38.91 -27.64 -34.37
CA GLY A 120 -37.57 -27.25 -33.91
C GLY A 120 -36.89 -28.22 -32.92
N GLY A 121 -37.62 -29.24 -32.45
CA GLY A 121 -37.20 -30.11 -31.34
C GLY A 121 -35.80 -30.73 -31.45
N PRO A 122 -35.41 -31.36 -32.58
CA PRO A 122 -34.09 -32.02 -32.69
C PRO A 122 -32.92 -31.03 -32.67
N ALA A 123 -33.01 -29.93 -33.44
CA ALA A 123 -31.91 -28.97 -33.53
C ALA A 123 -31.68 -28.21 -32.21
N VAL A 124 -32.74 -27.88 -31.47
CA VAL A 124 -32.61 -27.25 -30.14
C VAL A 124 -31.98 -28.23 -29.15
N ARG A 125 -32.34 -29.50 -29.23
CA ARG A 125 -31.76 -30.54 -28.39
C ARG A 125 -30.26 -30.69 -28.63
N ASP A 126 -29.83 -30.83 -29.88
CA ASP A 126 -28.41 -30.98 -30.23
C ASP A 126 -27.59 -29.78 -29.72
N VAL A 127 -28.12 -28.55 -29.90
CA VAL A 127 -27.45 -27.33 -29.39
C VAL A 127 -27.37 -27.30 -27.86
N VAL A 128 -28.39 -27.78 -27.15
CA VAL A 128 -28.37 -27.83 -25.68
C VAL A 128 -27.39 -28.89 -25.19
N GLU A 129 -27.35 -30.06 -25.83
CA GLU A 129 -26.38 -31.13 -25.52
C GLU A 129 -24.95 -30.63 -25.74
N ASP A 130 -24.65 -30.03 -26.90
CA ASP A 130 -23.34 -29.43 -27.19
C ASP A 130 -22.93 -28.36 -26.16
N LEU A 131 -23.88 -27.51 -25.73
CA LEU A 131 -23.61 -26.48 -24.72
C LEU A 131 -23.35 -27.07 -23.34
N TRP A 132 -24.07 -28.13 -22.96
CA TRP A 132 -23.85 -28.82 -21.69
C TRP A 132 -22.52 -29.59 -21.69
N GLU A 133 -22.18 -30.27 -22.78
CA GLU A 133 -20.88 -30.92 -22.93
C GLU A 133 -19.73 -29.90 -22.85
N ALA A 134 -19.85 -28.77 -23.56
CA ALA A 134 -18.86 -27.70 -23.46
C ALA A 134 -18.73 -27.13 -22.04
N MET A 135 -19.85 -26.98 -21.33
CA MET A 135 -19.84 -26.52 -19.94
C MET A 135 -19.19 -27.54 -19.00
N LEU A 136 -19.42 -28.84 -19.21
CA LEU A 136 -18.77 -29.91 -18.45
C LEU A 136 -17.25 -29.91 -18.62
N VAL A 137 -16.77 -29.77 -19.86
CA VAL A 137 -15.33 -29.68 -20.15
C VAL A 137 -14.72 -28.47 -19.44
N GLU A 138 -15.33 -27.29 -19.57
CA GLU A 138 -14.85 -26.07 -18.92
C GLU A 138 -14.88 -26.18 -17.38
N MET A 139 -15.91 -26.82 -16.81
CA MET A 139 -15.99 -27.06 -15.38
C MET A 139 -14.93 -28.03 -14.88
N ALA A 140 -14.64 -29.09 -15.64
CA ALA A 140 -13.58 -30.02 -15.31
C ALA A 140 -12.22 -29.31 -15.30
N ASP A 141 -11.94 -28.48 -16.31
CA ASP A 141 -10.71 -27.67 -16.37
C ASP A 141 -10.60 -26.71 -15.17
N GLN A 142 -11.70 -26.03 -14.81
CA GLN A 142 -11.74 -25.13 -13.65
C GLN A 142 -11.56 -25.88 -12.32
N ARG A 143 -12.18 -27.07 -12.18
CA ARG A 143 -12.01 -27.95 -11.02
C ARG A 143 -10.56 -28.38 -10.89
N ASP A 144 -9.95 -28.86 -11.97
CA ASP A 144 -8.58 -29.37 -11.95
C ASP A 144 -7.58 -28.25 -11.59
N LEU A 145 -7.81 -27.02 -12.05
CA LEU A 145 -7.04 -25.86 -11.63
C LEU A 145 -7.18 -25.57 -10.12
N LEU A 146 -8.39 -25.63 -9.59
CA LEU A 146 -8.66 -25.43 -8.17
C LEU A 146 -8.06 -26.55 -7.32
N MET A 147 -8.13 -27.80 -7.78
CA MET A 147 -7.52 -28.95 -7.10
C MET A 147 -5.99 -28.85 -7.08
N GLY A 148 -5.37 -28.41 -8.19
CA GLY A 148 -3.93 -28.12 -8.21
C GLY A 148 -3.55 -27.02 -7.22
N THR A 149 -4.40 -25.99 -7.09
CA THR A 149 -4.20 -24.92 -6.10
C THR A 149 -4.39 -25.42 -4.67
N ALA A 150 -5.39 -26.27 -4.42
CA ALA A 150 -5.62 -26.89 -3.11
C ALA A 150 -4.45 -27.79 -2.70
N ALA A 151 -3.92 -28.59 -3.61
CA ALA A 151 -2.74 -29.41 -3.37
C ALA A 151 -1.51 -28.56 -2.99
N ALA A 152 -1.34 -27.39 -3.61
CA ALA A 152 -0.27 -26.46 -3.23
C ALA A 152 -0.46 -25.89 -1.80
N PHE A 153 -1.70 -25.70 -1.35
CA PHE A 153 -2.00 -25.36 0.04
C PHE A 153 -1.80 -26.54 1.00
N ASP A 154 -1.95 -27.79 0.55
CA ASP A 154 -1.65 -28.95 1.40
C ASP A 154 -0.12 -29.13 1.58
N GLU A 155 0.68 -28.76 0.57
CA GLU A 155 2.15 -28.76 0.66
C GLU A 155 2.70 -27.65 1.55
N THR A 156 1.98 -26.52 1.63
CA THR A 156 2.37 -25.36 2.43
C THR A 156 1.40 -25.20 3.59
N ASP A 157 1.81 -25.54 4.82
CA ASP A 157 0.97 -25.31 6.00
C ASP A 157 0.66 -23.82 6.15
N VAL A 158 -0.51 -23.42 5.64
CA VAL A 158 -1.00 -22.03 5.66
C VAL A 158 -1.08 -21.55 7.10
N ARG A 159 -1.37 -22.45 8.06
CA ARG A 159 -1.47 -22.12 9.47
C ARG A 159 -0.13 -21.70 10.05
N GLU A 160 0.98 -22.34 9.65
CA GLU A 160 2.33 -21.91 10.06
C GLU A 160 2.64 -20.47 9.61
N VAL A 161 1.97 -20.00 8.57
CA VAL A 161 2.15 -18.69 7.99
C VAL A 161 1.20 -17.65 8.58
N THR A 162 -0.09 -17.98 8.70
CA THR A 162 -1.19 -17.04 9.00
C THR A 162 -1.65 -17.04 10.46
N PHE A 163 -1.43 -18.10 11.24
CA PHE A 163 -1.98 -18.19 12.60
C PHE A 163 -1.33 -17.15 13.52
N TYR A 164 -2.16 -16.48 14.33
CA TYR A 164 -1.66 -15.59 15.35
C TYR A 164 -0.86 -16.36 16.39
N GLU A 165 -1.41 -17.45 16.94
CA GLU A 165 -0.72 -18.39 17.82
C GLU A 165 -0.79 -19.79 17.21
N THR A 166 0.37 -20.41 17.01
CA THR A 166 0.49 -21.80 16.60
C THR A 166 0.28 -22.71 17.82
N PRO A 167 -0.01 -24.01 17.62
CA PRO A 167 -0.09 -24.97 18.72
C PRO A 167 1.18 -25.07 19.58
N SER A 168 2.33 -24.62 19.08
CA SER A 168 3.59 -24.56 19.84
C SER A 168 3.70 -23.30 20.72
N GLY A 169 2.74 -22.39 20.68
CA GLY A 169 2.77 -21.09 21.34
C GLY A 169 3.61 -20.03 20.62
N ASP A 170 4.04 -20.31 19.38
CA ASP A 170 4.76 -19.34 18.54
C ASP A 170 3.77 -18.54 17.67
N HIS A 171 4.22 -17.42 17.11
CA HIS A 171 3.42 -16.71 16.10
C HIS A 171 3.70 -17.23 14.68
N GLY A 172 2.68 -17.20 13.82
CA GLY A 172 2.82 -17.48 12.39
C GLY A 172 3.86 -16.56 11.73
N ARG A 173 4.40 -16.98 10.58
CA ARG A 173 5.51 -16.27 9.91
C ARG A 173 5.19 -14.79 9.62
N PHE A 174 3.96 -14.45 9.21
CA PHE A 174 3.58 -13.05 9.01
C PHE A 174 3.55 -12.27 10.30
N TRP A 175 2.98 -12.81 11.38
CA TRP A 175 2.92 -12.15 12.68
C TRP A 175 4.31 -11.93 13.29
N ARG A 176 5.22 -12.90 13.16
CA ARG A 176 6.64 -12.72 13.52
C ARG A 176 7.30 -11.61 12.71
N SER A 177 7.06 -11.57 11.40
CA SER A 177 7.57 -10.52 10.52
C SER A 177 7.05 -9.14 10.92
N MET A 178 5.76 -8.99 11.19
CA MET A 178 5.14 -7.75 11.68
C MET A 178 5.73 -7.30 13.02
N SER A 179 5.91 -8.23 13.97
CA SER A 179 6.53 -7.94 15.27
C SER A 179 7.99 -7.48 15.13
N ALA A 180 8.75 -8.12 14.24
CA ALA A 180 10.12 -7.74 13.91
C ALA A 180 10.17 -6.33 13.28
N MET A 181 9.32 -6.04 12.30
CA MET A 181 9.22 -4.72 11.67
C MET A 181 8.84 -3.64 12.69
N ARG A 182 7.87 -3.90 13.57
CA ARG A 182 7.49 -3.00 14.66
C ARG A 182 8.67 -2.73 15.60
N SER A 183 9.44 -3.76 15.94
CA SER A 183 10.62 -3.64 16.80
C SER A 183 11.71 -2.80 16.15
N VAL A 184 12.01 -3.02 14.86
CA VAL A 184 12.95 -2.22 14.07
C VAL A 184 12.49 -0.75 14.00
N SER A 185 11.20 -0.49 13.76
CA SER A 185 10.65 0.88 13.75
C SER A 185 10.82 1.57 15.10
N LYS A 186 10.53 0.88 16.21
CA LYS A 186 10.71 1.42 17.58
C LYS A 186 12.17 1.74 17.88
N VAL A 187 13.10 0.85 17.53
CA VAL A 187 14.54 1.07 17.74
C VAL A 187 15.03 2.22 16.88
N THR A 188 14.66 2.26 15.60
CA THR A 188 14.98 3.34 14.67
C THR A 188 14.57 4.70 15.25
N MET A 189 13.32 4.85 15.72
CA MET A 189 12.85 6.13 16.27
C MET A 189 13.50 6.52 17.59
N ARG A 190 13.89 5.55 18.44
CA ARG A 190 14.63 5.84 19.68
C ARG A 190 16.06 6.32 19.40
N GLN A 191 16.69 5.76 18.37
CA GLN A 191 18.08 6.04 18.01
C GLN A 191 18.26 7.19 17.00
N VAL A 192 17.20 7.58 16.27
CA VAL A 192 17.31 8.57 15.19
C VAL A 192 17.89 9.91 15.66
N GLY A 193 17.58 10.34 16.89
CA GLY A 193 18.14 11.56 17.46
C GLY A 193 19.65 11.47 17.73
N GLU A 194 20.14 10.30 18.18
CA GLU A 194 21.58 10.07 18.40
C GLU A 194 22.33 10.02 17.07
N MET A 195 21.77 9.31 16.09
CA MET A 195 22.37 9.19 14.76
C MET A 195 22.38 10.54 14.03
N ALA A 196 21.31 11.34 14.16
CA ALA A 196 21.24 12.68 13.60
C ALA A 196 22.28 13.62 14.25
N GLN A 197 22.42 13.55 15.58
CA GLN A 197 23.43 14.35 16.28
C GLN A 197 24.87 13.93 15.89
N LEU A 198 25.15 12.63 15.83
CA LEU A 198 26.44 12.11 15.43
C LEU A 198 26.79 12.57 14.00
N ALA A 199 25.84 12.46 13.08
CA ALA A 199 26.01 12.92 11.71
C ALA A 199 26.21 14.43 11.59
N ALA A 200 25.49 15.22 12.40
CA ALA A 200 25.69 16.67 12.47
C ALA A 200 27.10 17.03 12.94
N VAL A 201 27.59 16.38 14.00
CA VAL A 201 28.95 16.60 14.52
C VAL A 201 30.01 16.25 13.48
N HIS A 202 29.86 15.12 12.78
CA HIS A 202 30.78 14.73 11.71
C HIS A 202 30.76 15.74 10.56
N ALA A 203 29.59 16.05 10.02
CA ALA A 203 29.47 16.97 8.88
C ALA A 203 29.96 18.39 9.23
N GLY A 204 29.68 18.87 10.44
CA GLY A 204 30.17 20.16 10.89
C GLY A 204 31.70 20.17 11.03
N ARG A 205 32.28 19.09 11.58
CA ARG A 205 33.73 18.98 11.79
C ARG A 205 34.48 18.92 10.47
N ASP A 206 33.95 18.19 9.49
CA ASP A 206 34.56 18.08 8.16
C ASP A 206 34.60 19.44 7.44
N ASN A 207 33.64 20.33 7.71
CA ASN A 207 33.56 21.67 7.10
C ASN A 207 34.36 22.76 7.84
N LEU A 208 34.64 22.63 9.15
CA LEU A 208 35.52 23.58 9.85
C LEU A 208 37.00 23.41 9.48
N GLY A 209 37.36 22.27 8.88
CA GLY A 209 38.75 21.93 8.57
C GLY A 209 39.58 21.63 9.82
N HIS A 210 40.73 20.98 9.62
CA HIS A 210 41.65 20.65 10.72
C HIS A 210 42.37 21.86 11.33
N GLU A 211 42.29 23.03 10.69
CA GLU A 211 43.15 24.18 11.01
C GLU A 211 42.72 24.96 12.26
N LEU A 212 41.44 24.90 12.66
CA LEU A 212 40.93 25.78 13.70
C LEU A 212 40.97 25.19 15.11
N GLY A 213 41.22 23.88 15.28
CA GLY A 213 41.13 23.23 16.60
C GLY A 213 39.77 23.44 17.30
N GLU A 214 38.76 23.91 16.56
CA GLU A 214 37.47 24.31 17.07
C GLU A 214 36.59 23.06 17.28
N VAL A 215 35.98 22.99 18.47
CA VAL A 215 35.05 21.93 18.82
C VAL A 215 33.68 22.31 18.26
N VAL A 216 33.17 21.51 17.31
CA VAL A 216 31.78 21.61 16.87
C VAL A 216 30.89 21.09 17.99
N LEU A 217 30.25 22.01 18.70
CA LEU A 217 29.17 21.70 19.62
C LEU A 217 27.86 21.81 18.85
N ALA A 218 27.35 20.69 18.34
CA ALA A 218 25.98 20.63 17.80
C ALA A 218 25.00 20.73 18.99
N PRO A 219 24.20 21.80 19.10
CA PRO A 219 23.33 21.98 20.25
C PRO A 219 22.12 21.06 20.15
N MET A 220 21.97 20.24 21.19
CA MET A 220 20.86 19.33 21.51
C MET A 220 20.62 18.16 20.56
N ARG A 221 20.42 16.98 21.17
CA ARG A 221 19.91 15.78 20.52
C ARG A 221 18.50 16.09 19.99
N PRO A 222 18.26 16.11 18.66
CA PRO A 222 16.92 16.37 18.15
C PRO A 222 15.99 15.25 18.62
N SER A 223 14.92 15.63 19.32
CA SER A 223 13.81 14.72 19.63
C SER A 223 12.80 14.81 18.50
N VAL A 224 12.65 13.73 17.74
CA VAL A 224 11.57 13.63 16.75
C VAL A 224 10.31 13.21 17.51
N PRO A 225 9.23 14.01 17.49
CA PRO A 225 7.97 13.57 18.08
C PRO A 225 7.49 12.35 17.29
N PHE A 226 7.30 11.24 17.98
CA PHE A 226 6.70 10.05 17.40
C PHE A 226 5.75 9.42 18.40
N TRP A 227 4.76 8.74 17.87
CA TRP A 227 3.80 8.01 18.65
C TRP A 227 3.86 6.53 18.27
N VAL A 228 3.70 5.67 19.26
CA VAL A 228 3.62 4.23 19.06
C VAL A 228 2.14 3.86 19.00
N GLY A 229 1.67 3.61 17.79
CA GLY A 229 0.31 3.15 17.55
C GLY A 229 0.03 1.75 18.12
N GLY A 230 -1.28 1.50 18.26
CA GLY A 230 -1.89 0.20 18.53
C GLY A 230 -2.09 -0.61 17.26
N PHE A 231 -2.75 -1.75 17.40
CA PHE A 231 -3.13 -2.60 16.26
C PHE A 231 -4.32 -2.00 15.49
N ASP A 232 -5.25 -1.37 16.19
CA ASP A 232 -6.46 -0.77 15.59
C ASP A 232 -6.17 0.38 14.65
N ASP A 233 -5.01 1.03 14.80
CA ASP A 233 -4.55 2.04 13.84
C ASP A 233 -4.35 1.48 12.43
N PHE A 234 -4.23 0.16 12.27
CA PHE A 234 -4.15 -0.49 10.97
C PHE A 234 -5.51 -0.77 10.32
N GLU A 235 -6.63 -0.59 11.03
CA GLU A 235 -7.96 -0.87 10.49
C GLU A 235 -8.25 -0.04 9.23
N ARG A 236 -8.16 1.30 9.34
CA ARG A 236 -8.42 2.21 8.21
C ARG A 236 -7.43 2.01 7.06
N PRO A 237 -6.11 1.87 7.30
CA PRO A 237 -5.16 1.51 6.23
C PRO A 237 -5.49 0.21 5.52
N VAL A 238 -5.92 -0.83 6.25
CA VAL A 238 -6.19 -2.15 5.67
C VAL A 238 -7.52 -2.18 4.91
N LYS A 239 -8.60 -1.63 5.51
CA LYS A 239 -9.95 -1.62 4.93
C LYS A 239 -10.10 -0.57 3.82
N GLN A 240 -9.66 0.66 4.08
CA GLN A 240 -9.98 1.85 3.27
C GLN A 240 -8.76 2.41 2.53
N GLY A 241 -7.55 1.94 2.86
CA GLY A 241 -6.32 2.48 2.30
C GLY A 241 -6.01 3.89 2.78
N LEU A 242 -6.65 4.33 3.87
CA LEU A 242 -6.53 5.66 4.49
C LEU A 242 -5.58 5.62 5.68
N LEU A 243 -5.12 6.79 6.13
CA LEU A 243 -4.33 6.89 7.37
C LEU A 243 -5.23 6.63 8.60
N PRO A 244 -4.64 6.35 9.78
CA PRO A 244 -5.39 6.28 11.04
C PRO A 244 -6.22 7.54 11.30
N GLU A 245 -7.26 7.41 12.12
CA GLU A 245 -8.08 8.56 12.51
C GLU A 245 -7.25 9.63 13.24
N GLY A 246 -7.51 10.90 12.92
CA GLY A 246 -6.75 12.04 13.44
C GLY A 246 -5.36 12.27 12.80
N VAL A 247 -4.87 11.37 11.94
CA VAL A 247 -3.60 11.55 11.21
C VAL A 247 -3.81 12.01 9.78
N ASP A 248 -4.93 11.64 9.17
CA ASP A 248 -5.25 11.92 7.77
C ASP A 248 -5.55 13.41 7.53
N ASP A 249 -5.05 13.97 6.42
CA ASP A 249 -5.38 15.34 6.02
C ASP A 249 -6.82 15.37 5.48
N GLU A 250 -7.71 16.10 6.16
CA GLU A 250 -9.12 16.22 5.77
C GLU A 250 -9.30 16.74 4.34
N ARG A 251 -8.35 17.54 3.83
CA ARG A 251 -8.43 18.18 2.52
C ARG A 251 -8.16 17.19 1.39
N ASP A 252 -7.09 16.41 1.52
CA ASP A 252 -6.62 15.56 0.44
C ASP A 252 -7.10 14.11 0.60
N ARG A 253 -7.27 13.63 1.85
CA ARG A 253 -7.62 12.24 2.21
C ARG A 253 -6.86 11.21 1.35
N ARG A 254 -5.62 11.54 1.02
CA ARG A 254 -4.72 10.70 0.25
C ARG A 254 -4.06 9.75 1.21
N GLY A 255 -4.70 8.61 1.39
CA GLY A 255 -4.10 7.54 2.15
C GLY A 255 -2.78 7.04 1.53
N PRO A 256 -1.97 6.29 2.29
CA PRO A 256 -0.61 5.92 1.90
C PRO A 256 -0.56 5.11 0.60
N TYR A 257 -1.63 4.38 0.29
CA TYR A 257 -1.70 3.51 -0.89
C TYR A 257 -2.01 4.27 -2.18
N ASP A 258 -2.81 5.33 -2.13
CA ASP A 258 -2.98 6.22 -3.30
C ASP A 258 -1.68 6.98 -3.57
N ALA A 259 -1.04 7.50 -2.52
CA ALA A 259 0.22 8.22 -2.65
C ALA A 259 1.35 7.35 -3.21
N ALA A 260 1.50 6.11 -2.72
CA ALA A 260 2.59 5.22 -3.12
C ALA A 260 2.31 4.44 -4.40
N PHE A 261 1.06 3.98 -4.61
CA PHE A 261 0.72 3.02 -5.66
C PHE A 261 -0.41 3.46 -6.59
N GLY A 262 -1.07 4.59 -6.30
CA GLY A 262 -2.25 5.04 -7.06
C GLY A 262 -3.46 4.12 -6.89
N TRP A 263 -3.59 3.45 -5.74
CA TRP A 263 -4.71 2.57 -5.44
C TRP A 263 -5.98 3.37 -5.12
N ARG A 264 -6.73 3.67 -6.17
CA ARG A 264 -8.00 4.40 -6.11
C ARG A 264 -9.00 3.92 -7.15
N HIS A 265 -10.28 3.96 -6.79
CA HIS A 265 -11.38 3.82 -7.73
C HIS A 265 -11.87 5.22 -8.11
N LEU A 266 -11.97 5.48 -9.41
CA LEU A 266 -12.57 6.72 -9.89
C LEU A 266 -14.09 6.66 -9.66
N VAL A 267 -14.61 7.65 -8.96
CA VAL A 267 -16.05 7.86 -8.85
C VAL A 267 -16.49 8.62 -10.09
N ARG A 268 -17.42 8.02 -10.83
CA ARG A 268 -17.97 8.60 -12.05
C ARG A 268 -19.46 8.83 -11.86
N GLU A 269 -19.91 10.05 -12.07
CA GLU A 269 -21.34 10.37 -12.12
C GLU A 269 -21.84 10.40 -13.56
N GLY A 270 -23.10 9.99 -13.77
CA GLY A 270 -23.72 10.03 -15.10
C GLY A 270 -23.22 8.96 -16.09
N GLY A 271 -22.62 7.87 -15.61
CA GLY A 271 -22.30 6.73 -16.46
C GLY A 271 -23.56 6.14 -17.08
N GLN A 272 -23.62 6.04 -18.40
CA GLN A 272 -24.75 5.48 -19.12
C GLN A 272 -24.31 4.21 -19.85
N PHE A 273 -24.98 3.10 -19.53
CA PHE A 273 -24.91 1.93 -20.39
C PHE A 273 -25.81 2.16 -21.59
N ILE A 274 -25.21 2.27 -22.79
CA ILE A 274 -25.96 2.29 -24.03
C ILE A 274 -25.94 0.85 -24.56
N PRO A 275 -27.04 0.10 -24.43
CA PRO A 275 -27.14 -1.19 -25.10
C PRO A 275 -26.99 -0.97 -26.60
N ASP A 276 -26.10 -1.73 -27.25
CA ASP A 276 -26.07 -1.82 -28.70
C ASP A 276 -27.30 -2.65 -29.07
N PHE A 277 -28.42 -1.97 -29.28
CA PHE A 277 -29.61 -2.58 -29.84
C PHE A 277 -29.30 -2.99 -31.29
N VAL A 278 -28.62 -4.12 -31.46
CA VAL A 278 -28.88 -4.93 -32.65
C VAL A 278 -30.36 -5.27 -32.55
N GLN A 279 -31.15 -4.87 -33.55
CA GLN A 279 -32.53 -5.32 -33.69
C GLN A 279 -32.51 -6.87 -33.78
N ALA A 280 -32.48 -7.54 -32.64
CA ALA A 280 -32.85 -8.93 -32.54
C ALA A 280 -34.34 -8.94 -32.86
N SER A 281 -34.65 -9.25 -34.12
CA SER A 281 -36.00 -9.50 -34.58
C SER A 281 -36.69 -10.45 -33.59
N ASN A 282 -37.65 -9.93 -32.83
CA ASN A 282 -38.70 -10.61 -32.08
C ASN A 282 -38.60 -12.15 -32.06
N GLY A 283 -37.82 -12.70 -31.12
CA GLY A 283 -37.71 -14.14 -30.89
C GLY A 283 -38.11 -14.49 -29.46
N GLY A 284 -39.41 -14.81 -29.28
CA GLY A 284 -39.95 -15.72 -28.26
C GLY A 284 -39.61 -15.49 -26.78
N SER A 285 -40.58 -14.98 -26.02
CA SER A 285 -40.62 -15.08 -24.56
C SER A 285 -40.78 -16.55 -24.11
N GLY A 286 -39.67 -17.24 -23.85
CA GLY A 286 -39.64 -18.57 -23.23
C GLY A 286 -39.21 -18.49 -21.77
N THR A 287 -39.94 -19.16 -20.88
CA THR A 287 -39.83 -19.12 -19.40
C THR A 287 -38.78 -20.08 -18.82
N VAL A 288 -37.59 -20.20 -19.44
CA VAL A 288 -36.52 -21.08 -18.91
C VAL A 288 -35.49 -20.25 -18.13
N PRO A 289 -35.31 -20.44 -16.81
CA PRO A 289 -34.43 -19.62 -15.97
C PRO A 289 -32.94 -20.04 -16.03
N ILE A 290 -32.50 -20.70 -17.10
CA ILE A 290 -31.14 -21.29 -17.22
C ILE A 290 -30.29 -20.58 -18.30
N GLY A 291 -30.87 -19.66 -19.07
CA GLY A 291 -30.09 -18.82 -19.97
C GLY A 291 -29.50 -17.63 -19.25
N SER A 292 -28.18 -17.59 -19.03
CA SER A 292 -27.47 -16.32 -18.97
C SER A 292 -27.83 -15.58 -20.26
N GLY A 293 -28.74 -14.60 -20.16
CA GLY A 293 -29.25 -13.88 -21.32
C GLY A 293 -28.09 -13.46 -22.20
N ALA A 294 -28.24 -13.64 -23.53
CA ALA A 294 -27.23 -13.25 -24.51
C ALA A 294 -26.62 -11.92 -24.04
N PRO A 295 -25.28 -11.85 -23.85
CA PRO A 295 -24.67 -10.70 -23.22
C PRO A 295 -25.17 -9.48 -23.98
N VAL A 296 -25.87 -8.58 -23.28
CA VAL A 296 -26.30 -7.33 -23.89
C VAL A 296 -25.02 -6.64 -24.29
N THR A 297 -24.65 -6.77 -25.56
CA THR A 297 -23.52 -6.05 -26.11
C THR A 297 -23.93 -4.60 -26.05
N GLY A 298 -23.15 -3.80 -25.34
CA GLY A 298 -23.45 -2.40 -25.16
C GLY A 298 -22.18 -1.67 -24.82
N ARG A 299 -22.10 -0.46 -25.31
CA ARG A 299 -21.01 0.43 -24.97
C ARG A 299 -21.34 1.12 -23.66
N TRP A 300 -20.54 0.84 -22.63
CA TRP A 300 -20.54 1.66 -21.43
C TRP A 300 -19.89 3.01 -21.78
N ILE A 301 -20.67 4.10 -21.72
CA ILE A 301 -20.10 5.45 -21.78
C ILE A 301 -19.72 5.82 -20.35
N PRO A 302 -18.41 5.92 -20.06
CA PRO A 302 -18.00 6.23 -18.72
C PRO A 302 -18.39 7.67 -18.37
N GLY A 303 -19.01 7.86 -17.21
CA GLY A 303 -19.39 9.17 -16.70
C GLY A 303 -18.20 10.09 -16.43
N GLU A 304 -18.50 11.36 -16.14
CA GLU A 304 -17.49 12.35 -15.73
C GLU A 304 -16.90 11.95 -14.38
N VAL A 305 -15.58 12.04 -14.27
CA VAL A 305 -14.88 11.71 -13.02
C VAL A 305 -15.11 12.84 -12.03
N THR A 306 -16.01 12.63 -11.07
CA THR A 306 -16.34 13.62 -10.03
C THR A 306 -15.45 13.50 -8.81
N GLY A 307 -14.79 12.36 -8.64
CA GLY A 307 -13.87 12.13 -7.53
C GLY A 307 -13.17 10.79 -7.60
N TYR A 308 -12.57 10.38 -6.48
CA TYR A 308 -12.04 9.05 -6.30
C TYR A 308 -12.18 8.60 -4.84
N VAL A 309 -12.19 7.30 -4.65
CA VAL A 309 -12.15 6.65 -3.33
C VAL A 309 -10.89 5.79 -3.30
N THR A 310 -10.08 5.94 -2.25
CA THR A 310 -8.91 5.07 -2.04
C THR A 310 -9.37 3.73 -1.49
N TYR A 311 -8.54 2.71 -1.66
CA TYR A 311 -8.81 1.40 -1.08
C TYR A 311 -7.54 0.76 -0.53
N GLY A 312 -7.73 -0.10 0.46
CA GLY A 312 -6.63 -0.76 1.15
C GLY A 312 -6.15 -2.03 0.46
N PRO A 313 -5.08 -2.64 0.98
CA PRO A 313 -4.50 -3.88 0.45
C PRO A 313 -5.49 -5.04 0.42
N GLN A 314 -6.44 -5.10 1.37
CA GLN A 314 -7.49 -6.12 1.35
C GLN A 314 -8.32 -6.04 0.06
N ARG A 315 -8.82 -4.85 -0.26
CA ARG A 315 -9.64 -4.63 -1.45
C ARG A 315 -8.83 -4.88 -2.71
N TRP A 316 -7.59 -4.41 -2.76
CA TRP A 316 -6.70 -4.63 -3.89
C TRP A 316 -6.50 -6.14 -4.18
N LEU A 317 -6.20 -6.94 -3.15
CA LEU A 317 -6.04 -8.39 -3.25
C LEU A 317 -7.31 -9.06 -3.78
N LEU A 318 -8.47 -8.69 -3.24
CA LEU A 318 -9.75 -9.23 -3.71
C LEU A 318 -10.03 -8.85 -5.16
N ASP A 319 -9.70 -7.64 -5.60
CA ASP A 319 -9.85 -7.23 -7.00
C ASP A 319 -8.94 -8.04 -7.93
N GLN A 320 -7.73 -8.42 -7.51
CA GLN A 320 -6.88 -9.33 -8.28
C GLN A 320 -7.53 -10.71 -8.43
N VAL A 321 -8.12 -11.25 -7.37
CA VAL A 321 -8.83 -12.53 -7.42
C VAL A 321 -10.08 -12.45 -8.28
N TRP A 322 -10.82 -11.35 -8.21
CA TRP A 322 -11.97 -11.12 -9.10
C TRP A 322 -11.56 -11.07 -10.57
N SER A 323 -10.43 -10.44 -10.89
CA SER A 323 -9.88 -10.41 -12.24
C SER A 323 -9.53 -11.82 -12.71
N PHE A 324 -8.81 -12.59 -11.89
CA PHE A 324 -8.46 -13.98 -12.17
C PHE A 324 -9.70 -14.86 -12.36
N ASN A 325 -10.71 -14.72 -11.49
CA ASN A 325 -11.94 -15.48 -11.59
C ASN A 325 -12.69 -15.19 -12.89
N ARG A 326 -12.74 -13.93 -13.33
CA ARG A 326 -13.39 -13.57 -14.60
C ARG A 326 -12.65 -14.11 -15.82
N SER A 327 -11.32 -14.20 -15.77
CA SER A 327 -10.55 -14.73 -16.89
C SER A 327 -10.55 -16.25 -16.95
N THR A 328 -10.46 -16.89 -15.78
CA THR A 328 -10.01 -18.29 -15.66
C THR A 328 -11.01 -19.20 -14.97
N LEU A 329 -11.85 -18.68 -14.07
CA LEU A 329 -12.82 -19.46 -13.29
C LEU A 329 -14.25 -18.93 -13.50
N ARG A 330 -14.65 -18.78 -14.78
CA ARG A 330 -15.84 -18.04 -15.20
C ARG A 330 -17.14 -18.55 -14.61
N HIS A 331 -17.23 -19.85 -14.40
CA HIS A 331 -18.43 -20.51 -13.87
C HIS A 331 -18.35 -20.70 -12.35
N SER A 332 -17.21 -20.37 -11.74
CA SER A 332 -16.98 -20.56 -10.33
C SER A 332 -17.47 -19.42 -9.45
N ARG A 333 -17.86 -19.79 -8.23
CA ARG A 333 -18.15 -18.87 -7.13
C ARG A 333 -16.92 -18.55 -6.28
N TYR A 334 -15.71 -18.89 -6.75
CA TYR A 334 -14.47 -18.79 -5.97
C TYR A 334 -14.23 -17.38 -5.45
N ALA A 335 -14.22 -16.36 -6.33
CA ALA A 335 -13.97 -14.98 -5.91
C ALA A 335 -15.02 -14.46 -4.91
N ALA A 336 -16.29 -14.82 -5.09
CA ALA A 336 -17.36 -14.41 -4.19
C ALA A 336 -17.24 -15.07 -2.81
N ARG A 337 -16.88 -16.36 -2.77
CA ARG A 337 -16.66 -17.10 -1.52
C ARG A 337 -15.42 -16.59 -0.79
N LEU A 338 -14.32 -16.41 -1.51
CA LEU A 338 -13.09 -15.83 -0.95
C LEU A 338 -13.35 -14.46 -0.34
N ALA A 339 -13.97 -13.55 -1.09
CA ALA A 339 -14.26 -12.21 -0.62
C ALA A 339 -15.12 -12.23 0.65
N ARG A 340 -16.11 -13.13 0.72
CA ARG A 340 -16.97 -13.30 1.89
C ARG A 340 -16.20 -13.80 3.11
N MET A 341 -15.40 -14.86 2.95
CA MET A 341 -14.60 -15.45 4.03
C MET A 341 -13.52 -14.49 4.52
N ALA A 342 -12.79 -13.86 3.62
CA ALA A 342 -11.76 -12.88 3.96
C ALA A 342 -12.36 -11.66 4.69
N SER A 343 -13.56 -11.24 4.32
CA SER A 343 -14.28 -10.16 5.01
C SER A 343 -14.74 -10.57 6.41
N MET A 344 -15.17 -11.82 6.61
CA MET A 344 -15.48 -12.33 7.95
C MET A 344 -14.24 -12.32 8.84
N LYS A 345 -13.11 -12.87 8.34
CA LYS A 345 -11.83 -12.90 9.07
C LYS A 345 -11.37 -11.49 9.46
N LEU A 346 -11.53 -10.53 8.54
CA LEU A 346 -11.24 -9.12 8.81
C LEU A 346 -12.13 -8.50 9.89
N ARG A 347 -13.40 -8.91 10.02
CA ARG A 347 -14.31 -8.45 11.07
C ARG A 347 -13.95 -9.01 12.44
N TYR A 348 -13.37 -10.21 12.51
CA TYR A 348 -12.85 -10.73 13.77
C TYR A 348 -11.65 -9.93 14.28
N LEU A 349 -10.83 -9.39 13.37
CA LEU A 349 -9.71 -8.50 13.74
C LEU A 349 -10.19 -7.14 14.24
N TRP A 350 -11.22 -6.58 13.62
CA TRP A 350 -11.79 -5.28 13.99
C TRP A 350 -13.32 -5.39 14.07
N PRO A 351 -13.85 -5.83 15.23
CA PRO A 351 -15.27 -5.91 15.46
C PRO A 351 -15.84 -4.49 15.60
N GLY A 352 -16.35 -3.94 14.49
CA GLY A 352 -17.01 -2.63 14.45
C GLY A 352 -18.53 -2.75 14.32
N ASP A 353 -19.24 -1.68 14.69
CA ASP A 353 -20.69 -1.47 14.55
C ASP A 353 -21.13 -1.29 13.07
N ASP A 354 -20.62 -2.12 12.16
CA ASP A 354 -20.99 -2.08 10.74
C ASP A 354 -22.41 -2.63 10.52
N ASP A 355 -23.43 -1.89 10.98
CA ASP A 355 -24.85 -2.07 10.61
C ASP A 355 -25.07 -1.97 9.09
N ALA A 356 -24.13 -1.36 8.36
CA ALA A 356 -24.24 -1.13 6.91
C ALA A 356 -24.11 -2.40 6.03
N LEU A 357 -23.79 -3.56 6.62
CA LEU A 357 -23.71 -4.85 5.91
C LEU A 357 -24.47 -5.98 6.64
N SER A 358 -25.52 -5.63 7.38
CA SER A 358 -26.40 -6.53 8.15
C SER A 358 -27.11 -7.61 7.32
N ASP A 359 -27.05 -7.56 5.99
CA ASP A 359 -27.77 -8.50 5.11
C ASP A 359 -27.04 -9.82 4.85
N VAL A 360 -25.83 -10.04 5.39
CA VAL A 360 -25.13 -11.32 5.26
C VAL A 360 -25.39 -12.19 6.49
N VAL A 361 -26.61 -12.71 6.59
CA VAL A 361 -26.98 -13.78 7.54
C VAL A 361 -26.16 -15.03 7.19
N LEU A 362 -25.30 -15.47 8.10
CA LEU A 362 -24.58 -16.75 7.99
C LEU A 362 -24.94 -17.62 9.19
N GLY A 363 -25.77 -18.62 8.93
CA GLY A 363 -25.83 -19.79 9.79
C GLY A 363 -24.50 -20.53 9.72
N SER A 364 -23.90 -20.75 10.89
CA SER A 364 -22.76 -21.65 11.14
C SER A 364 -21.56 -21.49 10.21
N VAL A 365 -20.75 -20.45 10.43
CA VAL A 365 -19.34 -20.47 10.02
C VAL A 365 -18.52 -20.60 11.31
N VAL A 366 -17.65 -21.60 11.33
CA VAL A 366 -16.75 -21.95 12.42
C VAL A 366 -16.06 -20.70 12.94
N GLU A 367 -16.13 -20.46 14.26
CA GLU A 367 -15.37 -19.39 14.92
C GLU A 367 -13.89 -19.58 14.57
N PRO A 368 -13.18 -18.56 14.09
CA PRO A 368 -11.74 -18.67 13.88
C PRO A 368 -11.07 -18.94 15.22
N GLU A 369 -10.41 -20.09 15.35
CA GLU A 369 -9.72 -20.52 16.57
C GLU A 369 -8.54 -19.61 16.97
N TRP A 370 -8.25 -18.55 16.22
CA TRP A 370 -6.98 -17.81 16.26
C TRP A 370 -7.03 -16.40 16.89
N VAL A 371 -8.15 -15.95 17.48
CA VAL A 371 -8.19 -14.64 18.19
C VAL A 371 -8.87 -14.76 19.55
N THR A 372 -8.09 -14.95 20.61
CA THR A 372 -8.59 -14.84 22.00
C THR A 372 -7.71 -14.00 22.94
N GLY A 373 -6.72 -13.23 22.45
CA GLY A 373 -5.77 -12.56 23.36
C GLY A 373 -5.05 -11.30 22.85
N TYR A 374 -5.64 -10.54 21.91
CA TYR A 374 -5.02 -9.35 21.34
C TYR A 374 -5.38 -8.06 22.11
N ASP A 375 -5.18 -8.05 23.43
CA ASP A 375 -5.35 -6.85 24.28
C ASP A 375 -4.02 -6.09 24.48
#